data_AF-A0A350DBT9-F1
#
_entry.id   AF-A0A350DBT9-F1
#
_cell.length_a   1.000
_cell.length_b   1.000
_cell.length_c   1.000
_cell.angle_alpha   90.00
_cell.angle_beta   90.00
_cell.angle_gamma   90.00
#
_symmetry.space_group_name_H-M   'P 1'
#
loop_
_entity.id
_entity.type
_entity.pdbx_description
1 polymer ?
#
loop_
_entity_poly.entity_id
_entity_poly.type
_entity_poly.pdbx_seq_one_letter_code
_entity_poly.pdbx_strand_id
1 'polypeptide(L)' 'MVKSGTIILNTAARFLMPLQLMFSVFLLLRGHDEPGGGFIAGLVAAGAFTLYLFAFGVSATKEVLRMVDPR' A
#
# COMPACT_ATOMS: atom_id res chain seq x y z
N MET A 1 -11.62 17.29 -8.23
CA MET A 1 -11.69 16.06 -9.06
C MET A 1 -10.39 15.94 -9.82
N VAL A 2 -9.39 15.26 -9.27
CA VAL A 2 -8.10 15.03 -9.94
C VAL A 2 -7.93 13.52 -10.04
N LYS A 3 -8.38 12.96 -11.17
CA LYS A 3 -8.05 11.60 -11.61
C LYS A 3 -6.74 11.71 -12.39
N SER A 4 -5.59 11.63 -11.71
CA SER A 4 -4.27 11.80 -12.37
C SER A 4 -3.51 10.51 -12.66
N GLY A 5 -4.09 9.32 -12.42
CA GLY A 5 -3.46 8.06 -12.82
C GLY A 5 -3.87 7.63 -14.23
N THR A 6 -2.91 7.16 -15.03
CA THR A 6 -3.19 6.50 -16.32
C THR A 6 -4.03 5.24 -16.09
N ILE A 7 -4.73 4.77 -17.13
CA ILE A 7 -5.54 3.54 -17.03
C ILE A 7 -4.67 2.33 -16.63
N ILE A 8 -3.42 2.29 -17.12
CA ILE A 8 -2.44 1.26 -16.79
C ILE A 8 -2.07 1.34 -15.31
N LEU A 9 -1.70 2.53 -14.80
CA LEU A 9 -1.32 2.70 -13.40
C LEU A 9 -2.46 2.36 -12.45
N ASN A 10 -3.67 2.83 -12.74
CA ASN A 10 -4.84 2.57 -11.90
C ASN A 10 -5.20 1.08 -11.86
N THR A 11 -5.08 0.40 -13.01
CA THR A 11 -5.33 -1.03 -13.10
C THR A 11 -4.27 -1.80 -12.33
N ALA A 12 -2.99 -1.48 -12.54
CA ALA A 12 -1.88 -2.11 -11.82
C ALA A 12 -2.00 -1.90 -10.30
N ALA A 13 -2.25 -0.67 -9.84
CA ALA A 13 -2.36 -0.35 -8.42
C ALA A 13 -3.51 -1.10 -7.72
N ARG A 14 -4.64 -1.37 -8.41
CA ARG A 14 -5.74 -2.16 -7.86
C ARG A 14 -5.36 -3.60 -7.53
N PHE A 15 -4.47 -4.20 -8.33
CA PHE A 15 -4.00 -5.58 -8.11
C PHE A 15 -2.76 -5.63 -7.23
N LEU A 16 -1.80 -4.71 -7.45
CA LEU A 16 -0.53 -4.71 -6.74
C LEU A 16 -0.66 -4.27 -5.28
N MET A 17 -1.55 -3.33 -4.95
CA MET A 17 -1.71 -2.88 -3.57
C MET A 17 -2.07 -4.04 -2.61
N PRO A 18 -3.15 -4.83 -2.84
CA PRO A 18 -3.47 -5.96 -1.96
C PRO A 18 -2.38 -7.05 -1.98
N LEU A 19 -1.74 -7.29 -3.13
CA LEU A 19 -0.64 -8.25 -3.25
C LEU A 19 0.57 -7.85 -2.40
N GLN A 20 0.95 -6.56 -2.45
CA GLN A 20 2.04 -6.02 -1.64
C GLN A 20 1.71 -6.08 -0.14
N LEU A 21 0.45 -5.83 0.26
CA LEU A 21 0.03 -5.98 1.65
C LEU A 21 0.09 -7.44 2.11
N MET A 22 -0.37 -8.39 1.30
CA MET A 22 -0.23 -9.83 1.60
C MET A 22 1.25 -10.21 1.74
N PHE A 23 2.11 -9.71 0.85
CA PHE A 23 3.54 -9.97 0.90
C PHE A 23 4.21 -9.31 2.11
N SER A 24 3.78 -8.13 2.52
CA SER A 24 4.22 -7.47 3.76
C SER A 24 3.92 -8.34 4.99
N VAL A 25 2.70 -8.89 5.09
CA VAL A 25 2.33 -9.82 6.18
C VAL A 25 3.20 -11.08 6.13
N PHE A 26 3.42 -11.64 4.94
CA PHE A 26 4.33 -12.78 4.78
C PHE A 26 5.75 -12.46 5.28
N LEU A 27 6.33 -11.32 4.90
CA LEU A 27 7.66 -10.90 5.35
C LEU A 27 7.72 -10.69 6.86
N LEU A 28 6.66 -10.17 7.46
CA LEU A 28 6.57 -10.00 8.91
C LEU A 28 6.66 -11.34 9.62
N LEU A 29 5.87 -12.33 9.18
CA LEU A 29 5.81 -13.67 9.79
C LEU A 29 7.08 -14.50 9.51
N ARG A 30 7.66 -14.37 8.31
CA ARG A 30 8.87 -15.11 7.90
C ARG A 30 10.14 -14.67 8.65
N GLY A 31 10.16 -13.44 9.15
CA GLY A 31 11.35 -12.82 9.76
C GLY A 31 11.89 -13.48 11.03
N HIS A 32 11.21 -14.51 11.56
CA HIS A 32 11.68 -15.28 12.70
C HIS A 32 12.80 -16.26 12.37
N ASP A 33 12.70 -16.93 11.22
CA ASP A 33 13.60 -18.03 10.85
C ASP A 33 14.41 -17.73 9.57
N GLU A 34 13.94 -16.80 8.75
CA GLU A 34 14.49 -16.50 7.43
C GLU A 34 14.54 -14.98 7.18
N PRO A 35 15.24 -14.50 6.13
CA PRO A 35 15.26 -13.08 5.80
C PRO A 35 13.84 -12.50 5.65
N GLY A 36 13.58 -11.43 6.40
CA GLY A 36 12.26 -10.82 6.56
C GLY A 36 12.25 -9.82 7.72
N GLY A 37 11.11 -9.75 8.42
CA GLY A 37 10.95 -9.00 9.67
C GLY A 37 10.16 -7.71 9.54
N GLY A 38 9.92 -7.07 10.69
CA GLY A 38 8.99 -5.93 10.79
C GLY A 38 9.40 -4.70 9.99
N PHE A 39 10.70 -4.40 9.89
CA PHE A 39 11.18 -3.21 9.17
C PHE A 39 10.88 -3.29 7.67
N ILE A 40 11.32 -4.36 6.99
CA ILE A 40 11.08 -4.53 5.56
C ILE A 40 9.59 -4.75 5.25
N ALA A 41 8.86 -5.47 6.11
CA ALA A 41 7.41 -5.61 6.01
C ALA A 41 6.72 -4.24 6.05
N GLY A 42 7.11 -3.37 6.99
CA GLY A 42 6.61 -2.01 7.10
C GLY A 42 6.89 -1.15 5.86
N LEU A 43 8.10 -1.24 5.30
CA LEU A 43 8.46 -0.54 4.07
C LEU A 43 7.62 -1.00 2.87
N VAL A 44 7.39 -2.32 2.73
CA VAL A 44 6.53 -2.86 1.66
C VAL A 44 5.08 -2.39 1.82
N ALA A 45 4.54 -2.39 3.04
CA ALA A 45 3.21 -1.87 3.31
C ALA A 45 3.10 -0.37 2.99
N ALA A 46 4.07 0.44 3.42
CA ALA A 46 4.12 1.87 3.09
C ALA A 46 4.22 2.09 1.56
N GLY A 47 4.99 1.25 0.86
CA GLY A 47 5.07 1.24 -0.60
C GLY A 47 3.73 0.93 -1.28
N ALA A 48 2.95 -0.02 -0.74
CA ALA A 48 1.61 -0.35 -1.25
C ALA A 48 0.66 0.85 -1.19
N PHE A 49 0.63 1.56 -0.06
CA PHE A 49 -0.18 2.76 0.10
C PHE A 49 0.35 3.94 -0.72
N THR A 50 1.67 4.05 -0.91
CA THR A 50 2.27 5.07 -1.78
C THR A 50 1.91 4.86 -3.25
N LEU A 51 1.89 3.61 -3.72
CA LEU A 51 1.41 3.25 -5.05
C LEU A 51 -0.07 3.64 -5.22
N TYR A 52 -0.90 3.31 -4.23
CA TYR A 52 -2.32 3.67 -4.23
C TYR A 52 -2.52 5.20 -4.22
N LEU A 53 -1.69 5.92 -3.46
CA LEU A 53 -1.68 7.38 -3.41
C LEU A 53 -1.37 8.01 -4.76
N PHE A 54 -0.38 7.51 -5.49
CA PHE A 54 -0.06 8.02 -6.82
C PHE A 54 -1.14 7.68 -7.86
N ALA A 55 -1.82 6.55 -7.73
CA ALA A 55 -2.88 6.15 -8.65
C ALA A 55 -4.21 6.90 -8.41
N PHE A 56 -4.64 7.00 -7.14
CA PHE A 56 -6.00 7.44 -6.76
C PHE A 56 -6.05 8.75 -5.97
N GLY A 57 -4.89 9.28 -5.54
CA GLY A 57 -4.79 10.53 -4.82
C GLY A 57 -5.04 10.43 -3.31
N VAL A 58 -4.82 11.56 -2.64
CA VAL A 58 -4.82 11.65 -1.17
C VAL A 58 -6.17 11.30 -0.56
N SER A 59 -7.27 11.84 -1.10
CA SER A 59 -8.61 11.62 -0.54
C SER A 59 -9.00 10.14 -0.52
N ALA A 60 -8.79 9.44 -1.64
CA ALA A 60 -9.07 8.00 -1.73
C ALA A 60 -8.16 7.18 -0.81
N THR A 61 -6.89 7.58 -0.67
CA THR A 61 -5.93 6.86 0.20
C THR A 61 -6.29 7.03 1.68
N LYS A 62 -6.70 8.23 2.09
CA LYS A 62 -7.16 8.49 3.46
C LYS A 62 -8.39 7.66 3.83
N GLU A 63 -9.32 7.50 2.89
CA GLU A 63 -10.51 6.66 3.07
C GLU A 63 -10.14 5.20 3.28
N VAL A 64 -9.24 4.65 2.46
CA VAL A 64 -8.75 3.27 2.61
C VAL A 64 -8.02 3.07 3.94
N LEU A 65 -7.21 4.03 4.37
CA LEU A 65 -6.54 4.01 5.67
C LEU A 65 -7.50 4.25 6.85
N ARG A 66 -8.78 4.52 6.60
CA ARG A 66 -9.78 4.94 7.61
C ARG A 66 -9.24 6.07 8.50
N MET A 67 -8.46 6.97 7.90
CA MET A 67 -7.82 8.05 8.63
C MET A 67 -8.89 9.07 8.99
N VAL A 68 -9.30 9.10 10.26
CA VAL A 68 -10.20 10.12 10.81
C VAL A 68 -9.42 11.43 10.87
N ASP A 69 -9.96 12.52 10.31
CA ASP A 69 -9.33 13.85 10.41
C ASP A 69 -9.31 14.23 11.91
N PRO A 70 -8.13 14.42 12.54
CA PRO A 70 -8.04 14.72 13.97
C PRO A 70 -8.40 16.18 14.32
N ARG A 71 -9.18 16.85 13.46
CA ARG A 71 -9.65 18.23 13.65
C ARG A 71 -10.95 18.27 14.43
#